data_AF-A0AAD9X4V8-F1
#
_entry.id   AF-A0AAD9X4V8-F1
#
_cell.length_a   1.000
_cell.length_b   1.000
_cell.length_c   1.000
_cell.angle_alpha   90.00
_cell.angle_beta   90.00
_cell.angle_gamma   90.00
#
_symmetry.space_group_name_H-M   'P 1'
#
loop_
_entity.id
_entity.type
_entity.pdbx_description
1 polymer ?
#
loop_
_entity_poly.entity_id
_entity_poly.type
_entity_poly.pdbx_seq_one_letter_code
_entity_poly.pdbx_strand_id
1 'polypeptide(L)'
;MRPKNIIADMKSMYGIQIMYSKAHAALDYALSLTYGTHEETFQLLPSFGYVLEQKNPGIITDLQCDEDSKFLYFFMSIGASLRELQTCMRPVMPLMVLI
;
A
#
# COMPACT_ATOMS: atom_id res chain seq x y z
N MET A 1 -2.27 -7.49 -12.62
CA MET A 1 -3.00 -8.59 -13.31
C MET A 1 -4.39 -8.67 -12.70
N ARG A 2 -5.48 -8.73 -13.49
CA ARG A 2 -6.86 -8.80 -12.94
C ARG A 2 -7.35 -10.25 -12.94
N PRO A 3 -8.15 -10.69 -11.95
CA PRO A 3 -8.67 -12.07 -11.92
C PRO A 3 -9.43 -12.46 -13.20
N LYS A 4 -10.11 -11.50 -13.84
CA LYS A 4 -10.76 -11.71 -15.15
C LYS A 4 -9.80 -12.13 -16.26
N ASN A 5 -8.56 -11.63 -16.24
CA ASN A 5 -7.55 -12.02 -17.22
C ASN A 5 -7.12 -13.47 -16.98
N ILE A 6 -6.93 -13.87 -15.72
CA ILE A 6 -6.59 -15.26 -15.35
C ILE A 6 -7.69 -16.23 -15.81
N ILE A 7 -8.97 -15.85 -15.65
CA ILE A 7 -10.10 -16.65 -16.13
C ILE A 7 -10.07 -16.77 -17.66
N ALA A 8 -9.79 -15.67 -18.37
CA ALA A 8 -9.70 -15.66 -19.82
C ALA A 8 -8.52 -16.50 -20.33
N ASP A 9 -7.36 -16.39 -19.69
CA ASP A 9 -6.14 -17.14 -20.02
C ASP A 9 -6.34 -18.64 -19.78
N MET A 10 -6.92 -19.02 -18.64
CA MET A 10 -7.23 -20.43 -18.34
C MET A 10 -8.23 -21.02 -19.34
N LYS A 11 -9.21 -20.23 -19.77
CA LYS A 11 -10.15 -20.64 -20.82
C LYS A 11 -9.47 -20.75 -22.18
N SER A 12 -8.56 -19.84 -22.53
CA SER A 12 -7.88 -19.83 -23.83
C SER A 12 -6.83 -20.93 -23.95
N MET A 13 -6.05 -21.19 -22.89
CA MET A 13 -4.94 -22.13 -22.91
C MET A 13 -5.38 -23.56 -22.65
N TYR A 14 -6.33 -23.76 -21.74
CA TYR A 14 -6.72 -25.08 -21.26
C TYR A 14 -8.20 -25.41 -21.53
N GLY A 15 -8.99 -24.47 -22.03
CA GLY A 15 -10.43 -24.66 -22.21
C GLY A 15 -11.22 -24.69 -20.89
N ILE A 16 -10.56 -24.41 -19.76
CA ILE A 16 -11.13 -24.56 -18.42
C ILE A 16 -11.71 -23.22 -17.97
N GLN A 17 -12.98 -23.23 -17.57
CA GLN A 17 -13.61 -22.06 -16.96
C GLN A 17 -13.46 -22.11 -15.44
N ILE A 18 -12.61 -21.25 -14.90
CA ILE A 18 -12.41 -21.13 -13.45
C ILE A 18 -13.32 -20.07 -12.83
N MET A 19 -13.76 -20.31 -11.59
CA MET A 19 -14.52 -19.34 -10.82
C MET A 19 -13.66 -18.11 -10.47
N TYR A 20 -14.32 -16.95 -10.34
CA TYR A 20 -13.65 -15.71 -9.95
C TYR A 20 -12.92 -15.83 -8.61
N SER A 21 -13.51 -16.50 -7.62
CA SER A 21 -12.89 -16.74 -6.32
C SER A 21 -11.59 -17.54 -6.41
N LYS A 22 -11.54 -18.55 -7.29
CA LYS A 22 -10.32 -19.35 -7.55
C LYS A 22 -9.26 -18.53 -8.28
N ALA A 23 -9.66 -17.71 -9.24
CA ALA A 23 -8.74 -16.79 -9.92
C ALA A 23 -8.14 -15.77 -8.96
N HIS A 24 -8.95 -15.24 -8.04
CA HIS A 24 -8.50 -14.31 -7.01
C HIS A 24 -7.53 -14.99 -6.03
N ALA A 25 -7.89 -16.16 -5.50
CA ALA A 25 -7.03 -16.91 -4.59
C ALA A 25 -5.69 -17.30 -5.25
N ALA A 26 -5.69 -17.66 -6.54
CA ALA A 26 -4.47 -17.94 -7.29
C ALA A 26 -3.61 -16.67 -7.47
N LEU A 27 -4.24 -15.51 -7.68
CA LEU A 27 -3.55 -14.23 -7.75
C LEU A 27 -2.91 -13.87 -6.40
N ASP A 28 -3.67 -14.00 -5.30
CA ASP A 28 -3.16 -13.73 -3.95
C ASP A 28 -1.98 -14.64 -3.62
N TYR A 29 -2.07 -15.92 -3.97
CA TYR A 29 -0.98 -16.88 -3.77
C TYR A 29 0.26 -16.55 -4.63
N ALA A 30 0.07 -16.16 -5.89
CA ALA A 30 1.17 -15.73 -6.74
C ALA A 30 1.84 -14.44 -6.22
N LEU A 31 1.05 -13.50 -5.69
CA LEU A 31 1.54 -12.30 -5.04
C LEU A 31 2.34 -12.65 -3.79
N SER A 32 1.85 -13.57 -2.96
CA SER A 32 2.58 -14.00 -1.76
C SER A 32 3.89 -14.72 -2.09
N LEU A 33 3.95 -15.46 -3.21
CA LEU A 33 5.20 -16.07 -3.68
C LEU A 33 6.21 -15.02 -4.16
N THR A 34 5.74 -13.89 -4.69
CA THR A 34 6.60 -12.84 -5.27
C THR A 34 7.09 -11.85 -4.22
N TYR A 35 6.23 -11.48 -3.28
CA TYR A 35 6.47 -10.43 -2.28
C TYR A 35 6.64 -10.95 -0.85
N GLY A 36 6.60 -12.28 -0.67
CA GLY A 36 6.56 -12.92 0.64
C GLY A 36 5.16 -12.89 1.25
N THR A 37 5.05 -13.34 2.49
CA THR A 37 3.82 -13.19 3.27
C THR A 37 3.46 -11.71 3.44
N HIS A 38 2.18 -11.40 3.68
CA HIS A 38 1.73 -10.02 3.91
C HIS A 38 2.62 -9.32 4.96
N GLU A 39 2.95 -10.01 6.06
CA GLU A 39 3.84 -9.50 7.12
C GLU A 39 5.22 -9.08 6.60
N GLU A 40 5.87 -9.90 5.78
CA GLU A 40 7.19 -9.60 5.22
C GLU A 40 7.14 -8.39 4.29
N THR A 41 6.06 -8.25 3.50
CA THR A 41 5.87 -7.07 2.64
C THR A 41 5.63 -5.81 3.48
N PHE A 42 4.91 -5.90 4.61
CA PHE A 42 4.73 -4.76 5.52
C PHE A 42 6.02 -4.37 6.23
N GLN A 43 6.91 -5.31 6.54
CA GLN A 43 8.24 -5.00 7.10
C GLN A 43 9.12 -4.18 6.14
N LEU A 44 8.86 -4.23 4.83
CA LEU A 44 9.59 -3.46 3.83
C LEU A 44 9.10 -2.00 3.69
N LEU A 45 7.90 -1.67 4.19
CA LEU A 45 7.34 -0.31 4.12
C LEU A 45 8.24 0.80 4.70
N PRO A 46 8.88 0.65 5.87
CA PRO A 46 9.79 1.68 6.36
C PRO A 46 10.96 1.92 5.40
N SER A 47 11.52 0.84 4.82
CA SER A 47 12.58 0.96 3.81
C SER A 47 12.08 1.62 2.53
N PHE A 48 10.84 1.32 2.12
CA PHE A 48 10.19 1.93 0.96
C PHE A 48 9.92 3.43 1.17
N GLY A 49 9.43 3.82 2.36
CA GLY A 49 9.23 5.22 2.76
C GLY A 49 10.53 6.01 2.70
N TYR A 50 11.60 5.48 3.27
CA TYR A 50 12.93 6.11 3.23
C TYR A 50 13.43 6.37 1.79
N VAL A 51 13.27 5.39 0.89
CA VAL A 51 13.64 5.55 -0.53
C VAL A 51 12.76 6.58 -1.24
N LEU A 52 11.48 6.67 -0.87
CA LEU A 52 10.54 7.66 -1.42
C LEU A 52 10.91 9.08 -1.01
N GLU A 53 11.24 9.30 0.26
CA GLU A 53 11.70 10.58 0.79
C GLU A 53 12.99 11.05 0.11
N GLN A 54 13.94 10.12 -0.10
CA GLN A 54 15.19 10.43 -0.81
C GLN A 54 14.97 10.81 -2.28
N LYS A 55 14.09 10.11 -2.99
CA LYS A 55 13.85 10.37 -4.42
C LYS A 55 13.01 11.62 -4.68
N ASN A 56 12.16 12.00 -3.73
CA ASN A 56 11.21 13.09 -3.91
C ASN A 56 11.27 14.01 -2.68
N PRO A 57 12.20 14.98 -2.66
CA PRO A 57 12.29 15.94 -1.58
C PRO A 57 10.96 16.68 -1.41
N GLY A 58 10.33 16.49 -0.25
CA GLY A 58 9.01 17.03 0.08
C GLY A 58 7.90 15.97 0.23
N ILE A 59 8.16 14.70 -0.05
CA ILE A 59 7.28 13.62 0.44
C ILE A 59 7.52 13.44 1.94
N ILE A 60 6.44 13.39 2.71
CA ILE A 60 6.45 13.03 4.13
C ILE A 60 5.80 11.65 4.24
N THR A 61 6.51 10.71 4.85
CA THR A 61 5.98 9.38 5.18
C THR A 61 5.97 9.18 6.68
N ASP A 62 4.86 8.68 7.22
CA ASP A 62 4.72 8.33 8.63
C ASP A 62 4.26 6.88 8.73
N LEU A 63 4.98 6.08 9.49
CA LEU A 63 4.73 4.65 9.67
C LEU A 63 4.52 4.39 11.16
N GLN A 64 3.32 3.96 11.54
CA GLN A 64 3.05 3.52 12.91
C GLN A 64 2.96 2.00 12.99
N CYS A 65 3.64 1.45 13.99
CA CYS A 65 3.57 0.06 14.40
C CYS A 65 3.05 -0.03 15.84
N ASP A 66 2.40 -1.14 16.17
CA ASP A 66 1.91 -1.48 17.50
C ASP A 66 3.06 -1.93 18.43
N GLU A 67 2.78 -2.15 19.72
CA GLU A 67 3.77 -2.59 20.71
C GLU A 67 4.44 -3.94 20.33
N ASP A 68 3.72 -4.80 19.61
CA ASP A 68 4.23 -6.06 19.03
C ASP A 68 4.95 -5.86 17.68
N SER A 69 5.30 -4.63 17.29
CA SER A 69 5.88 -4.29 15.98
C SER A 69 5.01 -4.67 14.78
N LYS A 70 3.70 -4.83 15.00
CA LYS A 70 2.72 -5.09 13.94
C LYS A 70 2.35 -3.80 13.25
N PHE A 71 2.24 -3.86 11.94
CA PHE A 71 1.83 -2.71 11.13
C PHE A 71 0.43 -2.21 11.53
N LEU A 72 0.30 -0.93 11.88
CA LEU A 72 -0.99 -0.27 12.12
C LEU A 72 -1.41 0.55 10.90
N TYR A 73 -0.58 1.52 10.51
CA TYR A 73 -0.86 2.36 9.33
C TYR A 73 0.40 2.96 8.71
N PHE A 74 0.27 3.29 7.42
CA PHE A 74 1.26 4.03 6.64
C PHE A 74 0.58 5.25 6.05
N PHE A 75 1.06 6.43 6.41
CA PHE A 75 0.65 7.71 5.84
C PHE A 75 1.72 8.21 4.88
N MET A 76 1.30 8.67 3.71
CA MET A 76 2.18 9.25 2.71
C MET A 76 1.53 10.51 2.15
N SER A 77 2.23 11.64 2.22
CA SER A 77 1.78 12.91 1.67
C SER A 77 2.87 13.55 0.83
N ILE A 78 2.49 14.06 -0.33
CA ILE A 78 3.36 14.91 -1.14
C ILE A 78 3.22 16.33 -0.60
N GLY A 79 4.32 17.02 -0.31
CA GLY A 79 4.32 18.34 0.33
C GLY A 79 3.54 19.43 -0.42
N ALA A 80 3.18 19.20 -1.69
CA ALA A 80 2.19 20.01 -2.40
C ALA A 80 0.78 19.85 -1.80
N SER A 81 0.34 18.62 -1.54
CA SER A 81 -0.96 18.28 -0.95
C SER A 81 -1.13 18.79 0.48
N LEU A 82 -0.05 18.83 1.28
CA LEU A 82 -0.09 19.41 2.63
C LEU A 82 -0.36 20.91 2.62
N ARG A 83 0.26 21.66 1.70
CA ARG A 83 0.03 23.11 1.55
C ARG A 83 -1.39 23.41 1.09
N GLU A 84 -1.91 22.61 0.16
CA GLU A 84 -3.30 22.68 -0.30
C GLU A 84 -4.28 22.31 0.84
N LEU A 85 -3.95 21.33 1.68
CA LEU A 85 -4.76 20.92 2.83
C LEU A 85 -4.76 21.98 3.94
N GLN A 86 -3.62 22.61 4.22
CA GLN A 86 -3.53 23.76 5.12
C GLN A 86 -4.30 24.98 4.61
N THR A 87 -4.39 25.14 3.28
CA THR A 87 -5.15 26.22 2.65
C THR A 87 -6.66 25.93 2.65
N CYS A 88 -7.07 24.67 2.50
CA CYS A 88 -8.47 24.25 2.50
C CYS A 88 -9.05 24.01 3.90
N MET A 89 -8.25 23.62 4.89
CA MET A 89 -8.68 23.53 6.29
C MET A 89 -8.65 24.92 6.91
N ARG A 90 -9.82 25.55 7.04
CA ARG A 90 -10.00 26.72 7.93
C ARG A 90 -9.41 26.39 9.32
N PRO A 91 -8.66 27.30 9.95
CA PRO A 91 -8.00 27.07 11.23
C PRO A 91 -9.05 27.05 12.35
N VAL A 92 -9.65 25.89 12.57
CA VAL A 92 -10.37 25.58 13.81
C VAL A 92 -9.43 24.69 14.63
N MET A 93 -8.70 25.37 15.51
CA MET A 93 -7.81 24.88 16.58
C MET A 93 -6.30 24.99 16.30
N PRO A 94 -5.53 25.59 17.24
CA PRO A 94 -4.09 25.71 17.10
C PRO A 94 -3.47 24.33 17.28
N LEU A 95 -2.72 23.91 16.28
CA LEU A 95 -1.81 22.79 16.35
C LEU A 95 -0.69 23.15 17.34
N MET A 96 -0.88 22.83 18.62
CA MET A 96 0.10 23.06 19.67
C MET A 96 0.54 21.71 20.25
N VAL A 97 1.73 21.27 19.82
CA VAL A 97 2.75 20.53 20.62
C VAL A 97 2.32 19.13 21.10
N LEU A 98 2.96 18.00 20.78
CA LEU A 98 4.36 17.53 20.94
C LEU A 98 4.65 16.50 19.82
N ILE A 99 5.91 16.36 19.35
CA ILE A 99 6.88 15.31 19.78
C ILE A 99 6.22 13.96 20.05
#